data_AF-A0A2D6E543-F1
#
_entry.id   AF-A0A2D6E543-F1
#
_cell.length_a   1.000
_cell.length_b   1.000
_cell.length_c   1.000
_cell.angle_alpha   90.00
_cell.angle_beta   90.00
_cell.angle_gamma   90.00
#
_symmetry.space_group_name_H-M   'P 1'
#
loop_
_entity.id
_entity.type
_entity.pdbx_description
1 polymer ?
#
loop_
_entity_poly.entity_id
_entity_poly.type
_entity_poly.pdbx_seq_one_letter_code
_entity_poly.pdbx_strand_id
1 'polypeptide(L)'
;MDIVEPVEGVEGQLGLFDMDQEELFEEADGEIADSTDKDEDAPSIFDPEWHDYVMSHFQPNELIDGNPICAGLRRVSELLLGTIVESGPSEVFPSTDNNGPGRATVVYTVVFDWQNMGMYKTFREVADVWHGNTDDLFCAHPVATASTRAEGRALRKALRIRALAAEELAKKNIVEIVQQSVAKSTSTDGEYSPDDRITPQQIQFIDKRCSLLNIEVTDFISMGEKTYRSINDVKRDCAKNMIKLLNQYQNETKDVPKSITGYNEDWRN
;
A
#
# COMPACT_ATOMS: atom_id res chain seq x y z
N MET A 1 32.69 21.58 82.93
CA MET A 1 31.74 22.26 82.01
C MET A 1 32.65 22.94 81.03
N ASP A 2 33.12 22.13 80.09
CA ASP A 2 34.38 22.38 79.39
C ASP A 2 34.07 22.69 77.93
N ILE A 3 34.65 23.81 77.54
CA ILE A 3 34.56 24.44 76.24
C ILE A 3 35.36 23.58 75.27
N VAL A 4 34.70 22.99 74.27
CA VAL A 4 35.34 22.25 73.18
C VAL A 4 35.28 23.12 71.95
N GLU A 5 36.47 23.45 71.46
CA GLU A 5 36.74 24.25 70.26
C GLU A 5 36.22 23.55 68.98
N PRO A 6 35.81 24.31 67.95
CA PRO A 6 35.38 23.75 66.69
C PRO A 6 36.56 23.34 65.80
N VAL A 7 36.36 22.18 65.17
CA VAL A 7 37.30 21.40 64.35
C VAL A 7 37.73 22.13 63.07
N GLU A 8 39.01 21.96 62.74
CA GLU A 8 39.74 22.43 61.56
C GLU A 8 39.03 22.13 60.23
N GLY A 9 38.86 23.17 59.40
CA GLY A 9 38.63 23.05 57.96
C GLY A 9 39.94 23.37 57.25
N VAL A 10 40.55 22.36 56.64
CA VAL A 10 41.80 22.49 55.88
C VAL A 10 41.49 23.16 54.54
N GLU A 11 41.91 24.42 54.41
CA GLU A 11 42.09 25.09 53.12
C GLU A 11 43.21 24.39 52.34
N GLY A 12 42.90 23.97 51.12
CA GLY A 12 43.89 23.37 50.24
C GLY A 12 43.38 23.20 48.82
N GLN A 13 44.04 23.93 47.91
CA GLN A 13 44.14 23.67 46.47
C GLN A 13 43.11 24.35 45.55
N LEU A 14 43.22 25.68 45.48
CA LEU A 14 42.93 26.47 44.29
C LEU A 14 44.11 26.35 43.31
N GLY A 15 43.85 25.75 42.14
CA GLY A 15 44.78 25.73 41.01
C GLY A 15 44.29 24.79 39.90
N LEU A 16 44.37 25.26 38.65
CA LEU A 16 43.99 24.61 37.38
C LEU A 16 42.45 24.54 37.17
N PHE A 17 41.82 25.26 36.25
CA PHE A 17 42.19 25.63 34.89
C PHE A 17 41.47 26.94 34.49
N ASP A 18 42.22 28.03 34.33
CA ASP A 18 41.88 29.04 33.31
C ASP A 18 42.39 28.45 32.00
N MET A 19 41.48 27.96 31.16
CA MET A 19 41.81 27.56 29.80
C MET A 19 40.89 28.39 28.91
N ASP A 20 41.50 29.33 28.21
CA ASP A 20 40.85 30.32 27.37
C ASP A 20 39.94 29.64 26.34
N GLN A 21 38.71 30.13 26.22
CA GLN A 21 37.69 29.66 25.27
C GLN A 21 38.06 29.88 23.79
N GLU A 22 39.22 30.46 23.51
CA GLU A 22 39.73 30.75 22.16
C GLU A 22 40.65 29.66 21.59
N GLU A 23 41.17 28.71 22.39
CA GLU A 23 42.06 27.62 21.91
C GLU A 23 41.32 26.33 21.49
N LEU A 24 39.98 26.27 21.57
CA LEU A 24 39.20 25.08 21.13
C LEU A 24 38.73 25.17 19.67
N PHE A 25 39.33 26.06 18.86
CA PHE A 25 38.91 26.34 17.48
C PHE A 25 40.02 26.24 16.43
N GLU A 26 41.10 25.51 16.69
CA GLU A 26 42.08 25.16 15.67
C GLU A 26 42.32 23.64 15.63
N GLU A 27 42.39 23.11 14.41
CA GLU A 27 42.55 21.70 14.01
C GLU A 27 41.28 20.83 13.93
N ALA A 28 40.43 21.19 12.97
CA ALA A 28 39.64 20.21 12.22
C ALA A 28 39.66 20.55 10.72
N ASP A 29 40.86 20.69 10.15
CA ASP A 29 41.09 20.77 8.70
C ASP A 29 40.98 19.36 8.09
N GLY A 30 39.79 18.77 8.21
CA GLY A 30 39.36 17.68 7.35
C GLY A 30 38.62 18.30 6.18
N GLU A 31 39.17 18.15 4.97
CA GLU A 31 38.49 18.52 3.73
C GLU A 31 37.07 17.94 3.72
N ILE A 32 36.07 18.78 3.99
CA ILE A 32 34.69 18.49 3.62
C ILE A 32 34.65 18.69 2.11
N ALA A 33 34.75 17.60 1.37
CA ALA A 33 34.40 17.58 -0.04
C ALA A 33 32.89 17.85 -0.18
N ASP A 34 32.50 19.13 -0.19
CA ASP A 34 31.20 19.56 -0.69
C ASP A 34 31.26 19.55 -2.21
N SER A 35 31.12 18.35 -2.79
CA SER A 35 30.86 18.18 -4.21
C SER A 35 29.34 18.13 -4.42
N THR A 36 28.66 19.25 -4.22
CA THR A 36 27.31 19.44 -4.78
C THR A 36 27.42 20.12 -6.13
N ASP A 37 27.91 19.36 -7.12
CA ASP A 37 27.72 19.68 -8.54
C ASP A 37 26.21 19.64 -8.80
N LYS A 38 25.54 20.79 -8.65
CA LYS A 38 24.17 20.96 -9.13
C LYS A 38 24.22 20.83 -10.64
N ASP A 39 23.69 19.72 -11.15
CA ASP A 39 23.56 19.43 -12.57
C ASP A 39 22.88 20.64 -13.24
N GLU A 40 23.64 21.45 -13.98
CA GLU A 40 23.15 22.70 -14.59
C GLU A 40 22.03 22.44 -15.60
N ASP A 41 21.92 21.19 -16.07
CA ASP A 41 20.90 20.70 -17.00
C ASP A 41 19.67 20.05 -16.31
N ALA A 42 19.55 20.12 -14.98
CA ALA A 42 18.40 19.55 -14.28
C ALA A 42 17.09 20.29 -14.65
N PRO A 43 16.03 19.56 -15.06
CA PRO A 43 14.73 20.18 -15.33
C PRO A 43 14.13 20.76 -14.05
N SER A 44 13.25 21.76 -14.18
CA SER A 44 12.49 22.28 -13.06
C SER A 44 11.59 21.19 -12.46
N ILE A 45 11.36 21.23 -11.15
CA ILE A 45 10.43 20.32 -10.43
C ILE A 45 8.96 20.44 -10.89
N PHE A 46 8.68 21.36 -11.81
CA PHE A 46 7.37 21.56 -12.44
C PHE A 46 7.35 21.16 -13.92
N ASP A 47 8.49 20.80 -14.49
CA ASP A 47 8.59 20.42 -15.90
C ASP A 47 8.09 19.00 -16.12
N PRO A 48 7.49 18.69 -17.28
CA PRO A 48 7.05 17.34 -17.63
C PRO A 48 8.15 16.27 -17.53
N GLU A 49 9.39 16.65 -17.85
CA GLU A 49 10.58 15.79 -17.87
C GLU A 49 11.11 15.48 -16.47
N TRP A 50 10.64 16.18 -15.43
CA TRP A 50 11.08 15.99 -14.04
C TRP A 50 10.94 14.54 -13.58
N HIS A 51 9.84 13.88 -13.95
CA HIS A 51 9.62 12.49 -13.58
C HIS A 51 10.73 11.58 -14.11
N ASP A 52 11.07 11.71 -15.39
CA ASP A 52 12.03 10.84 -16.05
C ASP A 52 13.44 11.13 -15.54
N TYR A 53 13.74 12.41 -15.29
CA TYR A 53 14.98 12.83 -14.62
C TYR A 53 15.13 12.17 -13.25
N VAL A 54 14.15 12.29 -12.35
CA VAL A 54 14.21 11.65 -11.02
C VAL A 54 14.33 10.13 -11.14
N MET A 55 13.57 9.50 -12.05
CA MET A 55 13.62 8.05 -12.24
C MET A 55 14.98 7.56 -12.75
N SER A 56 15.73 8.39 -13.49
CA SER A 56 17.08 8.07 -13.99
C SER A 56 18.13 7.91 -12.89
N HIS A 57 17.89 8.50 -11.71
CA HIS A 57 18.82 8.43 -10.57
C HIS A 57 18.72 7.13 -9.77
N PHE A 58 17.70 6.29 -10.00
CA PHE A 58 17.54 5.01 -9.31
C PHE A 58 18.42 3.92 -9.92
N GLN A 59 19.02 3.12 -9.06
CA GLN A 59 19.77 1.95 -9.47
C GLN A 59 18.84 0.77 -9.79
N PRO A 60 19.22 -0.16 -10.68
CA PRO A 60 18.39 -1.31 -11.03
C PRO A 60 17.97 -2.18 -9.83
N ASN A 61 18.82 -2.28 -8.80
CA ASN A 61 18.53 -3.02 -7.57
C ASN A 61 17.61 -2.26 -6.59
N GLU A 62 17.32 -0.99 -6.86
CA GLU A 62 16.37 -0.17 -6.12
C GLU A 62 14.98 -0.15 -6.77
N LEU A 63 14.79 -0.87 -7.88
CA LEU A 63 13.55 -0.92 -8.64
C LEU A 63 12.96 -2.34 -8.59
N ILE A 64 11.68 -2.43 -8.25
CA ILE A 64 10.87 -3.65 -8.36
C ILE A 64 9.74 -3.36 -9.34
N ASP A 65 9.70 -4.11 -10.44
CA ASP A 65 8.72 -3.90 -11.52
C ASP A 65 8.66 -2.43 -12.01
N GLY A 66 9.83 -1.78 -12.08
CA GLY A 66 9.96 -0.36 -12.48
C GLY A 66 9.57 0.66 -11.41
N ASN A 67 9.21 0.23 -10.20
CA ASN A 67 8.84 1.10 -9.09
C ASN A 67 9.95 1.14 -8.04
N PRO A 68 10.31 2.33 -7.51
CA PRO A 68 11.37 2.45 -6.53
C PRO A 68 10.99 1.89 -5.16
N ILE A 69 11.93 1.19 -4.52
CA ILE A 69 11.83 0.77 -3.12
C ILE A 69 12.07 1.97 -2.19
N CYS A 70 11.57 1.90 -0.97
CA CYS A 70 11.70 2.98 0.02
C CYS A 70 13.15 3.40 0.28
N ALA A 71 14.09 2.43 0.27
CA ALA A 71 15.52 2.73 0.43
C ALA A 71 16.08 3.60 -0.70
N GLY A 72 15.73 3.28 -1.95
CA GLY A 72 16.11 4.09 -3.11
C GLY A 72 15.45 5.47 -3.08
N LEU A 73 14.17 5.53 -2.68
CA LEU A 73 13.45 6.79 -2.54
C LEU A 73 14.15 7.73 -1.56
N ARG A 74 14.65 7.20 -0.44
CA ARG A 74 15.37 7.97 0.57
C ARG A 74 16.66 8.56 -0.01
N ARG A 75 17.49 7.71 -0.63
CA ARG A 75 18.75 8.11 -1.25
C ARG A 75 18.55 9.17 -2.34
N VAL A 76 17.63 8.94 -3.27
CA VAL A 76 17.36 9.87 -4.38
C VAL A 76 16.73 11.17 -3.88
N SER A 77 15.90 11.11 -2.84
CA SER A 77 15.35 12.34 -2.22
C SER A 77 16.44 13.18 -1.58
N GLU A 78 17.39 12.57 -0.86
CA GLU A 78 18.51 13.31 -0.27
C GLU A 78 19.43 13.91 -1.33
N LEU A 79 19.65 13.19 -2.43
CA LEU A 79 20.42 13.65 -3.57
C LEU A 79 19.80 14.88 -4.24
N LEU A 80 18.49 14.89 -4.46
CA LEU A 80 17.82 15.91 -5.30
C LEU A 80 17.18 17.05 -4.51
N LEU A 81 16.74 16.80 -3.27
CA LEU A 81 15.95 17.74 -2.48
C LEU A 81 16.72 18.34 -1.29
N GLY A 82 17.85 17.76 -0.91
CA GLY A 82 18.64 18.15 0.27
C GLY A 82 18.53 17.14 1.42
N THR A 83 19.22 17.41 2.52
CA THR A 83 19.38 16.46 3.64
C THR A 83 18.05 16.24 4.37
N ILE A 84 17.75 14.99 4.73
CA ILE A 84 16.63 14.69 5.62
C ILE A 84 17.07 14.98 7.06
N VAL A 85 16.42 15.95 7.70
CA VAL A 85 16.72 16.35 9.09
C VAL A 85 15.80 15.69 10.12
N GLU A 86 14.64 15.19 9.69
CA GLU A 86 13.70 14.43 10.51
C GLU A 86 12.99 13.39 9.65
N SER A 87 12.90 12.16 10.14
CA SER A 87 12.17 11.08 9.46
C SER A 87 11.63 10.10 10.48
N GLY A 88 10.32 9.89 10.50
CA GLY A 88 9.72 8.89 11.36
C GLY A 88 8.19 8.91 11.40
N PRO A 89 7.60 7.88 12.03
CA PRO A 89 6.16 7.87 12.30
C PRO A 89 5.81 8.96 13.31
N SER A 90 4.89 9.86 12.94
CA SER A 90 4.35 10.87 13.86
C SER A 90 3.17 10.33 14.66
N GLU A 91 2.38 9.42 14.07
CA GLU A 91 1.25 8.77 14.74
C GLU A 91 1.19 7.30 14.31
N VAL A 92 0.95 6.41 15.27
CA VAL A 92 0.85 4.96 15.04
C VAL A 92 -0.46 4.45 15.65
N PHE A 93 -1.28 3.85 14.80
CA PHE A 93 -2.50 3.16 15.17
C PHE A 93 -2.26 1.66 14.94
N PRO A 94 -1.84 0.89 15.97
CA PRO A 94 -1.55 -0.53 15.83
C PRO A 94 -2.83 -1.34 15.64
N SER A 95 -2.68 -2.59 15.16
CA SER A 95 -3.78 -3.55 15.17
C SER A 95 -4.25 -3.82 16.60
N THR A 96 -5.55 -3.75 16.80
CA THR A 96 -6.22 -4.13 18.07
C THR A 96 -6.80 -5.55 18.00
N ASP A 97 -6.59 -6.27 16.90
CA ASP A 97 -7.07 -7.64 16.74
C ASP A 97 -6.08 -8.62 17.39
N ASN A 98 -6.56 -9.35 18.41
CA ASN A 98 -5.75 -10.33 19.12
C ASN A 98 -5.56 -11.64 18.34
N ASN A 99 -6.40 -11.90 17.33
CA ASN A 99 -6.48 -13.20 16.64
C ASN A 99 -6.03 -13.13 15.17
N GLY A 100 -5.50 -12.00 14.70
CA GLY A 100 -5.06 -11.85 13.33
C GLY A 100 -4.18 -10.62 13.10
N PRO A 101 -3.62 -10.45 11.89
CA PRO A 101 -2.78 -9.31 11.58
C PRO A 101 -3.52 -7.96 11.66
N GLY A 102 -4.87 -7.99 11.69
CA GLY A 102 -5.75 -6.83 11.79
C GLY A 102 -5.39 -5.70 10.82
N ARG A 103 -5.65 -4.45 11.23
CA ARG A 103 -5.32 -3.25 10.47
C ARG A 103 -4.42 -2.36 11.30
N ALA A 104 -3.32 -1.91 10.72
CA ALA A 104 -2.53 -0.82 11.27
C ALA A 104 -2.56 0.39 10.34
N THR A 105 -2.52 1.58 10.92
CA THR A 105 -2.39 2.84 10.18
C THR A 105 -1.23 3.62 10.76
N VAL A 106 -0.34 4.13 9.91
CA VAL A 106 0.79 4.96 10.34
C VAL A 106 0.75 6.28 9.57
N VAL A 107 0.87 7.38 10.31
CA VAL A 107 1.17 8.70 9.77
C VAL A 107 2.68 8.90 9.88
N TYR A 108 3.32 9.23 8.77
CA TYR A 108 4.77 9.39 8.67
C TYR A 108 5.11 10.83 8.29
N THR A 109 6.13 11.39 8.93
CA THR A 109 6.64 12.73 8.67
C THR A 109 8.09 12.64 8.18
N VAL A 110 8.39 13.39 7.13
CA VAL A 110 9.77 13.62 6.64
C VAL A 110 9.98 15.13 6.53
N VAL A 111 11.10 15.62 7.04
CA VAL A 111 11.51 17.02 6.94
C VAL A 111 12.84 17.09 6.22
N PHE A 112 12.88 17.89 5.17
CA PHE A 112 14.10 18.19 4.41
C PHE A 112 14.63 19.56 4.80
N ASP A 113 15.94 19.69 4.98
CA ASP A 113 16.61 20.97 4.74
C ASP A 113 16.68 21.19 3.23
N TRP A 114 15.72 21.95 2.72
CA TRP A 114 15.45 22.09 1.31
C TRP A 114 16.65 22.72 0.59
N GLN A 115 17.23 21.94 -0.34
CA GLN A 115 18.44 22.28 -1.09
C GLN A 115 19.64 22.63 -0.18
N ASN A 116 19.63 22.18 1.08
CA ASN A 116 20.64 22.49 2.10
C ASN A 116 20.84 24.01 2.32
N MET A 117 19.75 24.78 2.28
CA MET A 117 19.77 26.25 2.40
C MET A 117 19.25 26.75 3.75
N GLY A 118 19.09 25.88 4.75
CA GLY A 118 18.44 26.18 6.03
C GLY A 118 16.92 26.40 5.91
N MET A 119 16.30 25.94 4.82
CA MET A 119 14.86 26.10 4.56
C MET A 119 14.15 24.78 4.76
N TYR A 120 13.41 24.63 5.86
CA TYR A 120 12.77 23.35 6.16
C TYR A 120 11.46 23.14 5.39
N LYS A 121 11.32 21.99 4.72
CA LYS A 121 10.04 21.54 4.13
C LYS A 121 9.60 20.21 4.72
N THR A 122 8.37 20.20 5.23
CA THR A 122 7.74 19.03 5.84
C THR A 122 6.78 18.36 4.86
N PHE A 123 6.91 17.04 4.72
CA PHE A 123 6.00 16.18 3.99
C PHE A 123 5.42 15.15 4.96
N ARG A 124 4.10 14.96 4.88
CA ARG A 124 3.39 13.97 5.70
C ARG A 124 2.54 13.10 4.83
N GLU A 125 2.54 11.81 5.12
CA GLU A 125 1.66 10.85 4.46
C GLU A 125 1.15 9.79 5.44
N VAL A 126 0.10 9.11 5.00
CA VAL A 126 -0.52 8.02 5.75
C VAL A 126 -0.56 6.76 4.91
N ALA A 127 -0.34 5.62 5.54
CA ALA A 127 -0.60 4.32 4.94
C ALA A 127 -1.35 3.41 5.93
N ASP A 128 -2.30 2.66 5.39
CA ASP A 128 -2.96 1.57 6.07
C ASP A 128 -2.45 0.22 5.54
N VAL A 129 -2.28 -0.73 6.44
CA VAL A 129 -1.93 -2.11 6.12
C VAL A 129 -2.94 -3.04 6.77
N TRP A 130 -3.52 -3.90 5.94
CA TRP A 130 -4.40 -4.98 6.36
C TRP A 130 -4.38 -6.09 5.29
N HIS A 131 -4.99 -7.24 5.61
CA HIS A 131 -4.93 -8.44 4.76
C HIS A 131 -5.40 -8.24 3.31
N GLY A 132 -6.23 -7.22 3.04
CA GLY A 132 -6.80 -6.99 1.72
C GLY A 132 -5.94 -6.14 0.78
N ASN A 133 -5.00 -5.36 1.30
CA ASN A 133 -4.18 -4.43 0.52
C ASN A 133 -2.67 -4.73 0.58
N THR A 134 -2.29 -5.82 1.24
CA THR A 134 -0.90 -6.18 1.53
C THR A 134 -0.72 -7.68 1.35
N ASP A 135 0.45 -8.10 0.89
CA ASP A 135 0.82 -9.52 0.78
C ASP A 135 0.82 -10.19 2.16
N ASP A 136 0.48 -11.48 2.23
CA ASP A 136 0.34 -12.23 3.48
C ASP A 136 1.64 -12.22 4.32
N LEU A 137 2.80 -12.26 3.67
CA LEU A 137 4.11 -12.19 4.35
C LEU A 137 4.31 -10.86 5.10
N PHE A 138 3.87 -9.75 4.51
CA PHE A 138 4.03 -8.42 5.10
C PHE A 138 2.88 -8.05 6.06
N CYS A 139 1.76 -8.78 6.01
CA CYS A 139 0.67 -8.62 6.97
C CYS A 139 1.05 -9.07 8.39
N ALA A 140 2.05 -9.95 8.57
CA ALA A 140 2.49 -10.39 9.89
C ALA A 140 3.03 -9.24 10.78
N HIS A 141 3.53 -8.16 10.15
CA HIS A 141 4.08 -7.00 10.84
C HIS A 141 3.41 -5.70 10.34
N PRO A 142 2.11 -5.51 10.61
CA PRO A 142 1.29 -4.51 9.94
C PRO A 142 1.76 -3.08 10.20
N VAL A 143 2.24 -2.78 11.42
CA VAL A 143 2.77 -1.45 11.78
C VAL A 143 4.05 -1.13 11.03
N ALA A 144 4.99 -2.09 10.96
CA ALA A 144 6.26 -1.89 10.26
C ALA A 144 6.02 -1.68 8.76
N THR A 145 5.18 -2.53 8.15
CA THR A 145 4.80 -2.40 6.74
C THR A 145 4.08 -1.08 6.47
N ALA A 146 3.17 -0.64 7.35
CA ALA A 146 2.48 0.63 7.21
C ALA A 146 3.46 1.81 7.32
N SER A 147 4.43 1.74 8.22
CA SER A 147 5.47 2.75 8.37
C SER A 147 6.30 2.91 7.10
N THR A 148 6.83 1.82 6.54
CA THR A 148 7.62 1.86 5.30
C THR A 148 6.81 2.35 4.10
N ARG A 149 5.53 1.94 4.00
CA ARG A 149 4.61 2.44 2.97
C ARG A 149 4.35 3.94 3.09
N ALA A 150 4.08 4.42 4.30
CA ALA A 150 3.82 5.84 4.56
C ALA A 150 5.07 6.69 4.27
N GLU A 151 6.26 6.21 4.62
CA GLU A 151 7.54 6.83 4.25
C GLU A 151 7.69 6.91 2.72
N GLY A 152 7.51 5.79 2.01
CA GLY A 152 7.60 5.76 0.55
C GLY A 152 6.61 6.72 -0.13
N ARG A 153 5.39 6.86 0.41
CA ARG A 153 4.41 7.86 -0.07
C ARG A 153 4.88 9.29 0.16
N ALA A 154 5.42 9.60 1.34
CA ALA A 154 5.92 10.94 1.66
C ALA A 154 7.08 11.34 0.72
N LEU A 155 8.05 10.44 0.53
CA LEU A 155 9.20 10.66 -0.33
C LEU A 155 8.80 10.81 -1.80
N ARG A 156 7.87 10.00 -2.31
CA ARG A 156 7.33 10.17 -3.68
C ARG A 156 6.64 11.51 -3.87
N LYS A 157 5.91 11.99 -2.86
CA LYS A 157 5.27 13.32 -2.91
C LYS A 157 6.30 14.44 -2.88
N ALA A 158 7.35 14.30 -2.08
CA ALA A 158 8.46 15.24 -2.06
C ALA A 158 9.17 15.32 -3.42
N LEU A 159 9.46 14.16 -4.01
CA LEU A 159 10.06 14.01 -5.34
C LEU A 159 9.09 14.26 -6.51
N ARG A 160 7.78 14.39 -6.26
CA ARG A 160 6.74 14.58 -7.29
C ARG A 160 6.76 13.55 -8.43
N ILE A 161 7.05 12.30 -8.13
CA ILE A 161 7.05 11.23 -9.14
C ILE A 161 5.71 10.49 -9.22
N ARG A 162 5.41 9.99 -10.43
CA ARG A 162 4.18 9.25 -10.73
C ARG A 162 4.24 7.77 -10.34
N ALA A 163 5.44 7.18 -10.36
CA ALA A 163 5.68 5.79 -9.98
C ALA A 163 5.23 5.55 -8.53
N LEU A 164 4.71 4.36 -8.22
CA LEU A 164 4.37 3.97 -6.86
C LEU A 164 5.64 3.56 -6.10
N ALA A 165 5.57 3.49 -4.77
CA ALA A 165 6.63 2.83 -4.01
C ALA A 165 6.44 1.32 -4.20
N ALA A 166 7.50 0.54 -4.32
CA ALA A 166 7.40 -0.91 -4.50
C ALA A 166 6.57 -1.57 -3.38
N GLU A 167 6.69 -1.06 -2.16
CA GLU A 167 5.98 -1.56 -0.97
C GLU A 167 4.45 -1.37 -1.08
N GLU A 168 3.97 -0.47 -1.94
CA GLU A 168 2.54 -0.25 -2.24
C GLU A 168 1.96 -1.28 -3.21
N LEU A 169 2.80 -2.01 -3.93
CA LEU A 169 2.36 -2.99 -4.91
C LEU A 169 1.76 -4.19 -4.17
N ALA A 170 0.44 -4.31 -4.23
CA ALA A 170 -0.27 -5.51 -3.80
C ALA A 170 -0.44 -6.45 -5.00
N LYS A 171 0.07 -7.68 -4.90
CA LYS A 171 -0.19 -8.74 -5.89
C LYS A 171 -1.61 -9.32 -5.80
N LYS A 172 -2.40 -8.87 -4.81
CA LYS A 172 -3.76 -9.33 -4.56
C LYS A 172 -4.77 -8.61 -5.46
N ASN A 173 -5.82 -9.32 -5.86
CA ASN A 173 -6.95 -8.71 -6.56
C ASN A 173 -7.83 -7.93 -5.58
N ILE A 174 -7.45 -6.67 -5.33
CA ILE A 174 -8.13 -5.77 -4.39
C ILE A 174 -9.62 -5.64 -4.75
N VAL A 175 -9.99 -5.71 -6.03
CA VAL A 175 -11.37 -5.58 -6.50
C VAL A 175 -12.24 -6.71 -5.96
N GLU A 176 -11.76 -7.95 -6.02
CA GLU A 176 -12.48 -9.11 -5.49
C GLU A 176 -12.63 -9.03 -3.96
N ILE A 177 -11.59 -8.58 -3.27
CA ILE A 177 -11.59 -8.43 -1.81
C ILE A 177 -12.58 -7.34 -1.37
N VAL A 178 -12.59 -6.19 -2.06
CA VAL A 178 -13.54 -5.09 -1.80
C VAL A 178 -14.97 -5.55 -2.06
N GLN A 179 -15.22 -6.27 -3.16
CA GLN A 179 -16.53 -6.84 -3.46
C GLN A 179 -17.00 -7.80 -2.36
N GLN A 180 -16.11 -8.66 -1.85
CA GLN A 180 -16.41 -9.57 -0.75
C GLN A 180 -16.65 -8.82 0.57
N SER A 181 -15.88 -7.77 0.87
CA SER A 181 -16.06 -6.98 2.11
C SER A 181 -17.33 -6.14 2.09
N VAL A 182 -17.69 -5.55 0.94
CA VAL A 182 -18.95 -4.81 0.78
C VAL A 182 -20.15 -5.75 0.85
N ALA A 183 -20.05 -6.95 0.26
CA ALA A 183 -21.08 -7.97 0.40
C ALA A 183 -21.27 -8.41 1.86
N LYS A 184 -20.19 -8.46 2.66
CA LYS A 184 -20.27 -8.74 4.10
C LYS A 184 -20.93 -7.60 4.89
N SER A 185 -20.64 -6.32 4.59
CA SER A 185 -21.14 -5.18 5.35
C SER A 185 -22.60 -4.78 5.08
N THR A 186 -23.22 -5.27 4.00
CA THR A 186 -24.66 -5.10 3.72
C THR A 186 -25.57 -6.17 4.34
N SER A 187 -25.07 -6.98 5.28
CA SER A 187 -25.82 -8.09 5.87
C SER A 187 -26.71 -7.62 7.03
N THR A 188 -27.91 -7.11 6.73
CA THR A 188 -29.06 -7.22 7.64
C THR A 188 -29.80 -8.52 7.35
N ASP A 189 -29.90 -9.38 8.37
CA ASP A 189 -30.75 -10.58 8.50
C ASP A 189 -30.81 -11.56 7.32
N GLY A 190 -29.74 -12.35 7.16
CA GLY A 190 -29.74 -13.55 6.34
C GLY A 190 -28.35 -13.87 5.81
N GLU A 191 -27.66 -14.80 6.45
CA GLU A 191 -26.31 -15.27 6.09
C GLU A 191 -26.16 -15.45 4.58
N TYR A 192 -25.24 -14.69 3.96
CA TYR A 192 -24.76 -15.01 2.62
C TYR A 192 -23.71 -16.12 2.75
N SER A 193 -24.06 -17.34 2.37
CA SER A 193 -23.08 -18.41 2.16
C SER A 193 -22.84 -18.62 0.66
N PRO A 194 -21.58 -18.69 0.19
CA PRO A 194 -21.28 -19.08 -1.19
C PRO A 194 -21.87 -20.45 -1.58
N ASP A 195 -22.09 -21.30 -0.58
CA ASP A 195 -22.67 -22.63 -0.70
C ASP A 195 -24.21 -22.64 -0.72
N ASP A 196 -24.85 -21.49 -0.52
CA ASP A 196 -26.30 -21.38 -0.62
C ASP A 196 -26.79 -21.73 -2.02
N ARG A 197 -28.06 -22.11 -2.10
CA ARG A 197 -28.75 -22.28 -3.38
C ARG A 197 -28.86 -20.96 -4.13
N ILE A 198 -28.90 -21.06 -5.46
CA ILE A 198 -29.15 -19.94 -6.36
C ILE A 198 -30.41 -19.16 -5.94
N THR A 199 -30.39 -17.84 -6.07
CA THR A 199 -31.55 -17.01 -5.72
C THR A 199 -32.56 -16.92 -6.86
N PRO A 200 -33.85 -16.64 -6.58
CA PRO A 200 -34.86 -16.40 -7.61
C PRO A 200 -34.49 -15.30 -8.59
N GLN A 201 -33.79 -14.24 -8.14
CA GLN A 201 -33.33 -13.17 -9.01
C GLN A 201 -32.24 -13.63 -9.99
N GLN A 202 -31.31 -14.48 -9.52
CA GLN A 202 -30.29 -15.08 -10.38
C GLN A 202 -30.91 -16.03 -11.42
N ILE A 203 -31.89 -16.84 -11.00
CA ILE A 203 -32.66 -17.72 -11.90
C ILE A 203 -33.32 -16.88 -13.01
N GLN A 204 -34.07 -15.83 -12.65
CA GLN A 204 -34.73 -14.97 -13.64
C GLN A 204 -33.74 -14.27 -14.57
N PHE A 205 -32.56 -13.90 -14.08
CA PHE A 205 -31.53 -13.29 -14.92
C PHE A 205 -30.99 -14.29 -15.94
N ILE A 206 -30.59 -15.49 -15.49
CA ILE A 206 -30.09 -16.56 -16.36
C ILE A 206 -31.13 -16.88 -17.43
N ASP A 207 -32.38 -17.09 -17.02
CA ASP A 207 -33.52 -17.38 -17.90
C ASP A 207 -33.69 -16.34 -19.01
N LYS A 208 -33.79 -15.05 -18.64
CA LYS A 208 -33.91 -13.95 -19.61
C LYS A 208 -32.73 -13.90 -20.58
N ARG A 209 -31.51 -14.16 -20.10
CA ARG A 209 -30.32 -14.16 -20.96
C ARG A 209 -30.27 -15.35 -21.90
N CYS A 210 -30.61 -16.55 -21.41
CA CYS A 210 -30.69 -17.74 -22.24
C CYS A 210 -31.76 -17.59 -23.32
N SER A 211 -32.92 -17.02 -22.99
CA SER A 211 -33.97 -16.69 -23.97
C SER A 211 -33.46 -15.74 -25.07
N LEU A 212 -32.77 -14.64 -24.69
CA LEU A 212 -32.23 -13.67 -25.65
C LEU A 212 -31.13 -14.26 -26.56
N LEU A 213 -30.34 -15.19 -26.03
CA LEU A 213 -29.22 -15.81 -26.75
C LEU A 213 -29.62 -17.13 -27.44
N ASN A 214 -30.89 -17.53 -27.35
CA ASN A 214 -31.39 -18.83 -27.82
C ASN A 214 -30.60 -20.04 -27.28
N ILE A 215 -30.34 -20.03 -25.97
CA ILE A 215 -29.61 -21.08 -25.24
C ILE A 215 -30.60 -21.93 -24.45
N GLU A 216 -30.45 -23.26 -24.52
CA GLU A 216 -31.18 -24.23 -23.71
C GLU A 216 -30.64 -24.21 -22.27
N VAL A 217 -31.52 -24.02 -21.28
CA VAL A 217 -31.13 -23.71 -19.89
C VAL A 217 -30.55 -24.95 -19.19
N THR A 218 -31.10 -26.14 -19.41
CA THR A 218 -30.68 -27.37 -18.73
C THR A 218 -29.31 -27.87 -19.19
N ASP A 219 -29.03 -27.73 -20.48
CA ASP A 219 -27.76 -28.01 -21.14
C ASP A 219 -26.73 -26.97 -20.73
N PHE A 220 -27.12 -25.69 -20.66
CA PHE A 220 -26.24 -24.62 -20.20
C PHE A 220 -25.78 -24.81 -18.75
N ILE A 221 -26.69 -25.09 -17.81
CA ILE A 221 -26.29 -25.30 -16.41
C ILE A 221 -25.39 -26.52 -16.25
N SER A 222 -25.52 -27.51 -17.15
CA SER A 222 -24.78 -28.77 -17.12
C SER A 222 -23.55 -28.81 -18.04
N MET A 223 -23.19 -27.71 -18.69
CA MET A 223 -22.07 -27.67 -19.66
C MET A 223 -20.68 -27.70 -19.00
N GLY A 224 -20.60 -27.47 -17.69
CA GLY A 224 -19.35 -27.44 -16.93
C GLY A 224 -18.93 -28.81 -16.40
N GLU A 225 -18.06 -28.82 -15.39
CA GLU A 225 -17.64 -30.06 -14.71
C GLU A 225 -18.75 -30.73 -13.90
N LYS A 226 -19.81 -29.98 -13.56
CA LYS A 226 -20.95 -30.44 -12.76
C LYS A 226 -22.21 -30.41 -13.60
N THR A 227 -22.97 -31.48 -13.53
CA THR A 227 -24.30 -31.61 -14.14
C THR A 227 -25.38 -31.37 -13.09
N TYR A 228 -26.43 -30.63 -13.44
CA TYR A 228 -27.52 -30.28 -12.52
C TYR A 228 -28.85 -30.79 -13.07
N ARG A 229 -29.73 -31.28 -12.19
CA ARG A 229 -31.08 -31.72 -12.59
C ARG A 229 -32.04 -30.54 -12.71
N SER A 230 -31.85 -29.54 -11.85
CA SER A 230 -32.61 -28.31 -11.85
C SER A 230 -31.68 -27.14 -11.64
N ILE A 231 -32.04 -25.97 -12.17
CA ILE A 231 -31.34 -24.72 -11.86
C ILE A 231 -31.30 -24.46 -10.34
N ASN A 232 -32.30 -24.93 -9.58
CA ASN A 232 -32.37 -24.77 -8.13
C ASN A 232 -31.26 -25.53 -7.37
N ASP A 233 -30.63 -26.52 -8.01
CA ASP A 233 -29.50 -27.27 -7.44
C ASP A 233 -28.17 -26.54 -7.62
N VAL A 234 -28.15 -25.46 -8.42
CA VAL A 234 -26.96 -24.65 -8.66
C VAL A 234 -26.66 -23.82 -7.41
N LYS A 235 -25.40 -23.85 -6.98
CA LYS A 235 -24.90 -23.00 -5.90
C LYS A 235 -24.79 -21.55 -6.34
N ARG A 236 -24.98 -20.62 -5.41
CA ARG A 236 -24.99 -19.18 -5.65
C ARG A 236 -23.73 -18.66 -6.32
N ASP A 237 -22.56 -19.19 -5.94
CA ASP A 237 -21.28 -18.83 -6.55
C ASP A 237 -21.13 -19.37 -7.98
N CYS A 238 -21.56 -20.61 -8.22
CA CYS A 238 -21.59 -21.20 -9.55
C CYS A 238 -22.51 -20.41 -10.49
N ALA A 239 -23.68 -19.98 -10.00
CA ALA A 239 -24.61 -19.13 -10.73
C ALA A 239 -23.98 -17.77 -11.12
N LYS A 240 -23.12 -17.18 -10.27
CA LYS A 240 -22.39 -15.95 -10.62
C LYS A 240 -21.44 -16.18 -11.80
N ASN A 241 -20.75 -17.31 -11.83
CA ASN A 241 -19.84 -17.66 -12.93
C ASN A 241 -20.62 -17.94 -14.23
N MET A 242 -21.78 -18.59 -14.14
CA MET A 242 -22.71 -18.76 -15.26
C MET A 242 -23.18 -17.42 -15.83
N ILE A 243 -23.56 -16.46 -14.98
CA ILE A 243 -23.97 -15.11 -15.40
C ILE A 243 -22.81 -14.38 -16.11
N LYS A 244 -21.58 -14.49 -15.60
CA LYS A 244 -20.39 -13.92 -16.26
C LYS A 244 -20.20 -14.52 -17.66
N LEU A 245 -20.37 -15.82 -17.81
CA LEU A 245 -20.27 -16.50 -19.11
C LEU A 245 -21.36 -16.07 -20.09
N LEU A 246 -22.61 -15.91 -19.63
CA LEU A 246 -23.71 -15.41 -20.48
C LEU A 246 -23.45 -13.98 -20.97
N ASN A 247 -22.86 -13.11 -20.12
CA ASN A 247 -22.47 -11.77 -20.56
C ASN A 247 -21.33 -11.82 -21.59
N GLN A 248 -20.42 -12.80 -21.50
CA GLN A 248 -19.37 -12.99 -22.51
C GLN A 248 -19.95 -13.38 -23.88
N TYR A 249 -20.95 -14.27 -23.89
CA TYR A 249 -21.68 -14.63 -25.11
C TYR A 249 -22.45 -13.44 -25.68
N GLN A 250 -23.12 -12.67 -24.83
CA GLN A 250 -23.89 -11.51 -25.27
C GLN A 250 -23.01 -10.42 -25.90
N ASN A 251 -21.81 -10.21 -25.36
CA ASN A 251 -20.88 -9.20 -25.87
C ASN A 251 -20.02 -9.74 -27.03
N GLU A 252 -20.35 -10.90 -27.59
CA GLU A 252 -19.61 -11.56 -28.69
C GLU A 252 -18.12 -11.82 -28.39
N THR A 253 -17.74 -11.81 -27.11
CA THR A 253 -16.37 -12.12 -26.67
C THR A 253 -16.09 -13.62 -26.66
N LYS A 254 -17.14 -14.44 -26.69
CA LYS A 254 -17.11 -15.89 -26.86
C LYS A 254 -18.30 -16.36 -27.69
N ASP A 255 -18.08 -17.39 -28.50
CA ASP A 255 -19.14 -18.02 -29.27
C ASP A 255 -20.00 -18.96 -28.41
N VAL A 256 -21.30 -18.98 -28.68
CA VAL A 256 -22.25 -19.92 -28.06
C VAL A 256 -22.03 -21.32 -28.67
N PRO A 257 -21.73 -22.35 -27.85
CA PRO A 257 -21.61 -23.71 -28.35
C PRO A 257 -22.93 -24.22 -28.94
N LYS A 258 -22.88 -24.89 -30.10
CA LYS A 258 -24.05 -25.50 -30.75
C LYS A 258 -24.74 -26.59 -29.91
N SER A 259 -24.03 -27.16 -28.94
CA SER A 259 -24.55 -28.20 -28.05
C SER A 259 -25.56 -27.69 -27.03
N ILE A 260 -25.65 -26.37 -26.84
CA ILE A 260 -26.54 -25.75 -25.84
C ILE A 260 -27.54 -24.78 -26.50
N THR A 261 -27.71 -24.82 -27.82
CA THR A 261 -28.63 -23.92 -28.53
C THR A 261 -30.03 -24.50 -28.62
N GLY A 262 -31.05 -23.65 -28.54
CA GLY A 262 -32.46 -24.04 -28.66
C GLY A 262 -33.22 -23.80 -27.36
N TYR A 263 -33.49 -22.54 -27.05
CA TYR A 263 -34.21 -22.17 -25.83
C TYR A 263 -35.62 -22.80 -25.82
N ASN A 264 -35.96 -23.47 -24.72
CA ASN A 264 -37.27 -24.04 -24.47
C ASN A 264 -37.95 -23.26 -23.34
N GLU A 265 -39.07 -22.59 -23.59
CA GLU A 265 -39.82 -21.81 -22.59
C GLU A 265 -40.31 -22.66 -21.39
N ASP A 266 -40.53 -23.96 -21.61
CA ASP A 266 -41.02 -24.89 -20.60
C ASP A 266 -39.89 -25.62 -19.84
N TRP A 267 -38.66 -25.09 -19.86
CA TRP A 267 -37.49 -25.69 -19.20
C TRP A 267 -37.65 -25.90 -17.67
N ARG A 268 -38.66 -25.27 -17.05
CA ARG A 268 -38.95 -25.38 -15.62
C ARG A 268 -39.86 -26.56 -15.23
N ASN A 269 -40.46 -27.22 -16.21
CA ASN A 269 -41.45 -28.28 -16.01
C ASN A 269 -40.82 -29.69 -16.00
#